data_AF-A0A383VS85-F1
#
_entry.id   AF-A0A383VS85-F1
#
_cell.length_a   1.000
_cell.length_b   1.000
_cell.length_c   1.000
_cell.angle_alpha   90.00
_cell.angle_beta   90.00
_cell.angle_gamma   90.00
#
_symmetry.space_group_name_H-M   'P 1'
#
loop_
_entity.id
_entity.type
_entity.pdbx_description
1 polymer ?
#
loop_
_entity_poly.entity_id
_entity_poly.type
_entity_poly.pdbx_seq_one_letter_code
_entity_poly.pdbx_strand_id
1 'polypeptide(L)'
;MLSRVFGPSSLHLADKLAAAAASGTSVNMEACFSQLTLDIIGKAVFNYDFDALNRDSPLIQAVYTSLKETEQRATDLLPLWKFSILAPLIPRQRKALATVELIRETTATLIRKCKEMVDEEEMAAVI
;
A
#
# COMPACT_ATOMS: atom_id res chain seq x y z
N MET A 1 13.52 -13.34 -1.24
CA MET A 1 12.85 -12.47 -2.25
C MET A 1 12.13 -13.31 -3.32
N LEU A 2 12.84 -13.97 -4.24
CA LEU A 2 12.22 -14.71 -5.36
C LEU A 2 11.25 -15.82 -4.92
N SER A 3 11.69 -16.74 -4.06
CA SER A 3 10.88 -17.88 -3.60
C SER A 3 9.88 -17.55 -2.49
N ARG A 4 10.02 -16.41 -1.81
CA ARG A 4 9.20 -16.05 -0.63
C ARG A 4 8.18 -14.95 -0.89
N VAL A 5 8.43 -14.07 -1.88
CA VAL A 5 7.57 -12.92 -2.17
C VAL A 5 7.13 -12.96 -3.63
N PHE A 6 8.05 -12.85 -4.59
CA PHE A 6 7.69 -12.75 -6.01
C PHE A 6 6.93 -13.99 -6.50
N GLY A 7 7.48 -15.20 -6.31
CA GLY A 7 6.85 -16.44 -6.74
C GLY A 7 5.46 -16.65 -6.14
N PRO A 8 5.32 -16.64 -4.80
CA PRO A 8 4.02 -16.79 -4.14
C PRO A 8 2.99 -15.73 -4.55
N SER A 9 3.38 -14.45 -4.64
CA SER A 9 2.45 -13.39 -5.06
C SER A 9 2.03 -13.54 -6.53
N SER A 10 2.93 -13.96 -7.42
CA SER A 10 2.58 -14.24 -8.82
C SER A 10 1.67 -15.46 -8.96
N LEU A 11 1.88 -16.51 -8.17
CA LEU A 11 0.97 -17.67 -8.12
C LEU A 11 -0.42 -17.26 -7.63
N HIS A 12 -0.49 -16.41 -6.62
CA HIS A 12 -1.77 -15.89 -6.11
C HIS A 12 -2.55 -15.12 -7.19
N LEU A 13 -1.87 -14.29 -7.99
CA LEU A 13 -2.51 -13.66 -9.16
C LEU A 13 -2.93 -14.71 -10.21
N ALA A 14 -2.10 -15.71 -10.47
CA ALA A 14 -2.43 -16.77 -11.42
C ALA A 14 -3.69 -17.55 -11.01
N ASP A 15 -3.87 -17.85 -9.72
CA ASP A 15 -5.06 -18.50 -9.19
C ASP A 15 -6.32 -17.65 -9.42
N LYS A 16 -6.23 -16.34 -9.17
CA LYS A 16 -7.32 -15.38 -9.45
C LYS A 16 -7.67 -15.33 -10.93
N LEU A 17 -6.67 -15.34 -11.81
CA LEU A 17 -6.86 -15.34 -13.26
C LEU A 17 -7.41 -16.68 -13.76
N ALA A 18 -7.02 -17.81 -13.17
CA ALA A 18 -7.55 -19.12 -13.49
C ALA A 18 -9.05 -19.21 -13.15
N ALA A 19 -9.47 -18.66 -12.00
CA ALA A 19 -10.88 -18.56 -11.63
C ALA A 19 -11.67 -17.70 -12.64
N ALA A 20 -11.13 -16.55 -13.05
CA ALA A 20 -11.77 -15.68 -14.05
C ALA A 20 -11.83 -16.32 -15.44
N ALA A 21 -10.81 -17.08 -15.84
CA ALA A 21 -10.78 -17.83 -17.08
C ALA A 21 -11.84 -18.94 -17.08
N ALA A 22 -12.01 -19.64 -15.96
CA ALA A 22 -13.03 -20.67 -15.79
C ALA A 22 -14.46 -20.11 -15.87
N SER A 23 -14.69 -18.90 -15.36
CA SER A 23 -15.99 -18.23 -15.43
C SER A 23 -16.23 -17.45 -16.74
N GLY A 24 -15.22 -17.33 -17.60
CA GLY A 24 -15.28 -16.53 -18.83
C GLY A 24 -15.38 -15.02 -18.58
N THR A 25 -15.01 -14.54 -17.39
CA THR A 25 -15.13 -13.14 -16.99
C THR A 25 -13.95 -12.34 -17.52
N SER A 26 -14.21 -11.16 -18.11
CA SER A 26 -13.14 -10.23 -18.48
C SER A 26 -12.50 -9.62 -17.23
N VAL A 27 -11.17 -9.50 -17.26
CA VAL A 27 -10.38 -8.96 -16.14
C VAL A 27 -9.60 -7.73 -16.58
N ASN A 28 -9.52 -6.74 -15.71
CA ASN A 28 -8.63 -5.60 -15.91
C ASN A 28 -7.21 -5.97 -15.43
N MET A 29 -6.34 -6.26 -16.39
CA MET A 29 -4.94 -6.64 -16.11
C MET A 29 -4.14 -5.51 -15.47
N GLU A 30 -4.42 -4.24 -15.79
CA GLU A 30 -3.74 -3.09 -15.18
C GLU A 30 -4.02 -3.03 -13.68
N ALA A 31 -5.30 -3.16 -13.29
CA ALA A 31 -5.69 -3.20 -11.89
C ALA A 31 -5.07 -4.41 -11.16
N CYS A 32 -5.05 -5.59 -11.81
CA CYS A 32 -4.45 -6.79 -11.23
C CYS A 32 -2.95 -6.63 -11.00
N PHE A 33 -2.20 -6.06 -11.95
CA PHE A 33 -0.77 -5.80 -11.76
C PHE A 33 -0.51 -4.71 -10.73
N SER A 34 -1.36 -3.69 -10.65
CA SER A 34 -1.28 -2.67 -9.61
C SER A 34 -1.44 -3.27 -8.20
N GLN A 35 -2.42 -4.16 -8.01
CA GLN A 35 -2.63 -4.88 -6.75
C GLN A 35 -1.46 -5.82 -6.43
N LEU A 36 -1.01 -6.61 -7.42
CA LEU A 36 0.12 -7.54 -7.25
C LEU A 36 1.40 -6.82 -6.79
N THR A 37 1.73 -5.71 -7.42
CA THR A 37 2.94 -4.95 -7.10
C THR A 37 2.86 -4.30 -5.72
N LEU A 38 1.67 -3.88 -5.29
CA LEU A 38 1.43 -3.39 -3.93
C LEU A 38 1.64 -4.48 -2.86
N ASP A 39 1.15 -5.70 -3.11
CA ASP A 39 1.35 -6.83 -2.21
C ASP A 39 2.83 -7.22 -2.10
N ILE A 40 3.55 -7.24 -3.24
CA ILE A 40 4.98 -7.54 -3.28
C ILE A 40 5.78 -6.53 -2.46
N ILE A 41 5.56 -5.22 -2.66
CA ILE A 41 6.34 -4.20 -1.94
C ILE A 41 6.02 -4.21 -0.44
N GLY A 42 4.77 -4.46 -0.05
CA GLY A 42 4.38 -4.61 1.35
C GLY A 42 5.12 -5.73 2.06
N LYS A 43 5.13 -6.91 1.45
CA LYS A 43 5.83 -8.09 1.98
C LYS A 43 7.34 -7.90 1.96
N ALA A 44 7.89 -7.30 0.91
CA ALA A 44 9.33 -7.14 0.77
C ALA A 44 9.93 -6.08 1.71
N VAL A 45 9.25 -4.95 1.91
CA VAL A 45 9.80 -3.81 2.67
C VAL A 45 9.38 -3.86 4.13
N PHE A 46 8.13 -4.19 4.41
CA PHE A 46 7.56 -4.09 5.75
C PHE A 46 7.19 -5.44 6.36
N ASN A 47 7.41 -6.54 5.63
CA ASN A 47 6.89 -7.86 5.96
C ASN A 47 5.37 -7.83 6.27
N TYR A 48 4.64 -6.97 5.55
CA TYR A 48 3.22 -6.72 5.75
C TYR A 48 2.42 -7.24 4.55
N ASP A 49 1.38 -8.03 4.82
CA ASP A 49 0.48 -8.51 3.78
C ASP A 49 -0.70 -7.55 3.62
N PHE A 50 -0.72 -6.85 2.48
CA PHE A 50 -1.86 -5.99 2.13
C PHE A 50 -3.07 -6.81 1.66
N ASP A 51 -2.85 -7.99 1.06
CA ASP A 51 -3.86 -8.81 0.39
C ASP A 51 -4.76 -8.02 -0.59
N ALA A 52 -4.15 -7.08 -1.32
CA ALA A 52 -4.83 -6.16 -2.23
C ALA A 52 -5.47 -6.87 -3.43
N LEU A 53 -5.02 -8.09 -3.75
CA LEU A 53 -5.64 -8.93 -4.78
C LEU A 53 -7.03 -9.44 -4.39
N ASN A 54 -7.33 -9.62 -3.10
CA ASN A 54 -8.61 -10.18 -2.64
C ASN A 54 -9.50 -9.17 -1.92
N ARG A 55 -8.89 -8.17 -1.28
CA ARG A 55 -9.59 -7.30 -0.34
C ARG A 55 -9.26 -5.83 -0.58
N ASP A 56 -10.31 -5.02 -0.53
CA ASP A 56 -10.15 -3.58 -0.40
C ASP A 56 -10.04 -3.22 1.09
N SER A 57 -8.91 -2.63 1.49
CA SER A 57 -8.71 -2.11 2.84
C SER A 57 -8.65 -0.58 2.83
N PRO A 58 -9.00 0.09 3.94
CA PRO A 58 -8.85 1.55 4.06
C PRO A 58 -7.42 2.03 3.78
N LEU A 59 -6.43 1.20 4.13
CA LEU A 59 -5.03 1.47 3.87
C LEU A 59 -4.70 1.40 2.37
N ILE A 60 -5.19 0.39 1.65
CA ILE A 60 -5.02 0.27 0.20
C ILE A 60 -5.64 1.49 -0.51
N GLN A 61 -6.86 1.88 -0.11
CA GLN A 61 -7.51 3.06 -0.65
C GLN A 61 -6.74 4.35 -0.35
N ALA A 62 -6.13 4.47 0.83
CA ALA A 62 -5.28 5.59 1.18
C ALA A 62 -4.03 5.65 0.30
N VAL A 63 -3.37 4.51 0.04
CA VAL A 63 -2.22 4.42 -0.89
C VAL A 63 -2.62 4.94 -2.27
N TYR A 64 -3.69 4.42 -2.86
CA TYR A 64 -4.17 4.89 -4.17
C TYR A 64 -4.56 6.37 -4.19
N THR A 65 -5.19 6.86 -3.12
CA THR A 65 -5.53 8.28 -2.98
C THR A 65 -4.28 9.16 -2.94
N SER A 66 -3.23 8.72 -2.22
CA SER A 66 -1.96 9.44 -2.13
C SER A 66 -1.20 9.49 -3.46
N LEU A 67 -1.24 8.41 -4.24
CA LEU A 67 -0.66 8.36 -5.59
C LEU A 67 -1.40 9.31 -6.54
N LYS A 68 -2.73 9.28 -6.52
CA LYS A 68 -3.55 10.19 -7.34
C LYS A 68 -3.33 11.66 -7.00
N GLU A 69 -3.17 11.98 -5.71
CA GLU A 69 -2.83 13.34 -5.30
C GLU A 69 -1.44 13.76 -5.82
N THR A 70 -0.46 12.85 -5.77
CA THR A 70 0.89 13.11 -6.29
C THR A 70 0.87 13.40 -7.79
N GLU A 71 0.12 12.60 -8.55
CA GLU A 71 -0.07 12.80 -10.00
C GLU A 71 -0.74 14.14 -10.30
N GLN A 72 -1.80 14.50 -9.55
CA GLN A 72 -2.48 15.77 -9.72
C GLN A 72 -1.55 16.96 -9.40
N ARG A 73 -0.74 16.87 -8.34
CA ARG A 73 0.24 17.92 -8.01
C ARG A 73 1.30 18.11 -9.08
N ALA A 74 1.62 17.08 -9.85
CA ALA A 74 2.56 17.16 -10.98
C ALA A 74 1.96 17.93 -12.17
N THR A 75 0.64 18.02 -12.28
CA THR A 75 -0.08 18.70 -13.37
C THR A 75 -0.73 20.02 -12.96
N ASP A 76 -0.80 20.31 -11.65
CA ASP A 76 -1.38 21.55 -11.13
C ASP A 76 -0.62 22.79 -11.65
N LEU A 77 -1.34 23.70 -12.33
CA LEU A 77 -0.79 24.94 -12.86
C LEU A 77 -0.25 25.88 -11.76
N LEU A 78 -0.93 25.91 -10.62
CA LEU A 78 -0.56 26.74 -9.47
C LEU A 78 -0.36 25.85 -8.24
N PRO A 79 0.77 25.95 -7.52
CA PRO A 79 1.10 25.07 -6.41
C PRO A 79 0.39 25.49 -5.10
N LEU A 80 -0.94 25.50 -5.11
CA LEU A 80 -1.77 25.88 -3.93
C LEU A 80 -1.50 25.00 -2.71
N TRP A 81 -1.06 23.76 -2.93
CA TRP A 81 -0.68 22.79 -1.91
C TRP A 81 0.57 23.21 -1.11
N LYS A 82 1.35 24.19 -1.56
CA LYS A 82 2.49 24.72 -0.79
C LYS A 82 2.04 25.62 0.37
N PHE A 83 0.84 26.17 0.30
CA PHE A 83 0.31 27.04 1.35
C PHE A 83 -0.46 26.24 2.39
N SER A 84 0.14 26.03 3.56
CA SER A 84 -0.42 25.18 4.63
C SER A 84 -1.81 25.60 5.11
N ILE A 85 -2.17 26.88 4.97
CA ILE A 85 -3.46 27.44 5.40
C ILE A 85 -4.60 27.03 4.43
N LEU A 86 -4.27 26.76 3.16
CA LEU A 86 -5.26 26.37 2.15
C LEU A 86 -5.62 24.89 2.21
N ALA A 87 -4.74 24.06 2.77
CA ALA A 87 -4.93 22.62 2.86
C ALA A 87 -6.20 22.15 3.61
N PRO A 88 -6.59 22.72 4.76
CA PRO A 88 -7.83 22.34 5.42
C PRO A 88 -9.08 22.87 4.71
N LEU A 89 -8.97 23.95 3.93
CA LEU A 89 -10.09 24.57 3.22
C LEU A 89 -10.45 23.81 1.94
N ILE A 90 -9.45 23.27 1.24
CA ILE A 90 -9.64 22.54 -0.02
C ILE A 90 -9.99 21.07 0.28
N PRO A 91 -11.19 20.57 -0.10
CA PRO A 91 -11.62 19.20 0.22
C PRO A 91 -10.66 18.12 -0.28
N ARG A 92 -10.07 18.34 -1.46
CA ARG A 92 -9.04 17.46 -2.04
C ARG A 92 -7.81 17.34 -1.14
N GLN A 93 -7.27 18.47 -0.69
CA GLN A 93 -6.06 18.50 0.14
C GLN A 93 -6.35 17.93 1.54
N ARG A 94 -7.53 18.19 2.09
CA ARG A 94 -7.97 17.56 3.35
C ARG A 94 -8.02 16.04 3.25
N LYS A 95 -8.56 15.49 2.15
CA LYS A 95 -8.59 14.03 1.92
C LYS A 95 -7.17 13.47 1.75
N ALA A 96 -6.30 14.18 1.04
CA ALA A 96 -4.90 13.79 0.88
C ALA A 96 -4.14 13.79 2.22
N LEU A 97 -4.37 14.78 3.07
CA LEU A 97 -3.75 14.84 4.40
C LEU A 97 -4.19 13.67 5.28
N ALA A 98 -5.50 13.40 5.36
CA ALA A 98 -6.03 12.29 6.15
C ALA A 98 -5.51 10.91 5.67
N THR A 99 -5.37 10.74 4.35
CA THR A 99 -4.84 9.48 3.80
C THR A 99 -3.35 9.32 4.05
N VAL A 100 -2.55 10.38 3.94
CA VAL A 100 -1.13 10.36 4.29
C VAL A 100 -0.94 10.11 5.79
N GLU A 101 -1.81 10.65 6.64
CA GLU A 101 -1.79 10.41 8.09
C GLU A 101 -2.02 8.94 8.41
N LEU A 102 -3.04 8.30 7.81
CA LEU A 102 -3.32 6.88 7.98
C LEU A 102 -2.14 5.99 7.55
N ILE A 103 -1.51 6.30 6.41
CA ILE A 103 -0.33 5.57 5.92
C ILE A 103 0.82 5.71 6.92
N ARG A 104 1.06 6.92 7.43
CA ARG A 104 2.13 7.20 8.40
C ARG A 104 1.90 6.46 9.70
N GLU A 105 0.68 6.47 10.23
CA GLU A 105 0.32 5.77 11.48
C GLU A 105 0.52 4.25 11.34
N THR A 106 0.06 3.68 10.22
CA THR A 106 0.24 2.26 9.94
C THR A 106 1.72 1.90 9.87
N THR A 107 2.51 2.69 9.12
CA THR A 107 3.96 2.45 8.97
C THR A 107 4.68 2.59 10.30
N ALA A 108 4.33 3.60 11.11
CA ALA A 108 4.89 3.78 12.46
C ALA A 108 4.57 2.58 13.37
N THR A 109 3.37 2.01 13.27
CA THR A 109 3.00 0.80 14.00
C THR A 109 3.81 -0.41 13.56
N LEU A 110 4.05 -0.59 12.25
CA LEU A 110 4.88 -1.67 11.73
C LEU A 110 6.33 -1.54 12.18
N ILE A 111 6.88 -0.33 12.15
CA ILE A 111 8.25 -0.05 12.64
C ILE A 111 8.34 -0.37 14.14
N ARG A 112 7.35 0.06 14.93
CA ARG A 112 7.32 -0.21 16.37
C ARG A 112 7.30 -1.71 16.67
N LYS A 113 6.43 -2.47 16.02
CA LYS A 113 6.36 -3.94 16.19
C LYS A 113 7.66 -4.63 15.80
N CYS A 114 8.27 -4.20 14.69
CA CYS A 114 9.56 -4.72 14.25
C CYS A 114 10.64 -4.45 15.31
N LYS A 115 10.65 -3.24 15.89
CA LYS A 115 11.58 -2.90 16.96
C LYS A 115 11.37 -3.73 18.22
N GLU A 116 10.12 -3.91 18.65
CA GLU A 116 9.79 -4.74 19.82
C GLU A 116 10.30 -6.19 19.66
N MET A 117 10.13 -6.78 18.47
CA MET A 117 10.65 -8.13 18.17
C MET A 117 12.18 -8.21 18.24
N VAL A 118 12.89 -7.20 17.73
CA VAL A 118 14.36 -7.15 17.78
C VAL A 118 14.85 -6.97 19.21
N ASP A 119 14.22 -6.08 19.98
CA ASP A 119 14.58 -5.83 21.38
C ASP A 119 14.38 -7.12 22.23
N GLU A 120 13.32 -7.90 21.97
CA GLU A 120 13.08 -9.21 22.61
C GLU A 120 14.16 -10.25 22.26
N GLU A 121 14.56 -10.33 20.99
CA GLU A 121 15.63 -11.22 20.53
C GLU A 121 16.99 -10.85 21.13
N GLU A 122 17.32 -9.57 21.22
CA GLU A 122 18.56 -9.08 21.84
C GLU A 122 18.60 -9.41 23.34
N MET A 123 17.50 -9.21 24.06
CA MET A 123 17.41 -9.55 25.48
C MET A 123 17.52 -11.06 25.74
N ALA A 124 16.96 -11.89 24.86
CA ALA A 124 17.07 -13.34 24.95
C ALA A 124 18.49 -13.86 24.65
N ALA A 125 19.25 -13.15 23.82
CA ALA A 125 20.63 -13.53 23.47
C ALA A 125 21.67 -13.20 24.57
N VAL A 126 21.30 -12.38 25.55
CA VAL A 126 22.18 -11.94 26.66
C VAL A 126 22.02 -12.84 27.91
N ILE A 127 21.01 -13.71 27.94
CA ILE A 127 20.77 -14.71 29.01
C ILE A 127 21.40 -16.05 28.63
#